data_AF-K2MY69-F1
#
_entry.id   AF-K2MY69-F1
#
_cell.length_a   1.000
_cell.length_b   1.000
_cell.length_c   1.000
_cell.angle_alpha   90.00
_cell.angle_beta   90.00
_cell.angle_gamma   90.00
#
_symmetry.space_group_name_H-M   'P 1'
#
loop_
_entity.id
_entity.type
_entity.pdbx_description
1 polymer ?
#
loop_
_entity_poly.entity_id
_entity_poly.type
_entity_poly.pdbx_seq_one_letter_code
_entity_poly.pdbx_strand_id
1 'polypeptide(L)'
;RVATSDETVSSLRVPSLVEVNGGVFAVAEAQCTKDGSSFTGIASQILAKTADKEKKEELLKDAKNTQFLEEGDSTDRKKVDVSRPTTVVHGSDIYMLVGKYESKGATVCQVASEAPPWGLLLVRGNVSEGNDKKIHWNDTYHIPCMFTVEHHSSLGGLIGGGGSGIKMQDGTLVFPVEGTKKRRMEKGFAGPILAGYGDLEAVEGDVCRWLQ
;
A
#
# COMPACT_ATOMS: atom_id res chain seq x y z
N ARG A 1 -1.28 -14.06 -5.26
CA ARG A 1 -0.29 -15.16 -5.46
C ARG A 1 0.97 -14.98 -4.63
N VAL A 2 1.60 -16.04 -4.10
CA VAL A 2 2.94 -15.96 -3.44
C VAL A 2 4.05 -16.00 -4.48
N ALA A 3 5.18 -15.34 -4.22
CA ALA A 3 6.29 -15.34 -5.14
C ALA A 3 6.94 -16.70 -5.34
N THR A 4 7.43 -16.92 -6.56
CA THR A 4 8.09 -18.14 -7.00
C THR A 4 9.62 -17.96 -7.01
N SER A 5 10.39 -19.06 -7.05
CA SER A 5 11.86 -19.01 -6.92
C SER A 5 12.58 -18.33 -8.09
N ASP A 6 11.88 -18.09 -9.19
CA ASP A 6 12.32 -17.35 -10.37
C ASP A 6 12.14 -15.82 -10.21
N GLU A 7 11.49 -15.37 -9.15
CA GLU A 7 11.28 -13.95 -8.83
C GLU A 7 12.28 -13.51 -7.75
N THR A 8 12.95 -12.38 -7.96
CA THR A 8 13.96 -11.85 -7.02
C THR A 8 13.44 -10.59 -6.35
N VAL A 9 13.55 -10.51 -5.02
CA VAL A 9 13.31 -9.28 -4.25
C VAL A 9 14.59 -8.44 -4.26
N SER A 10 14.52 -7.27 -4.88
CA SER A 10 15.66 -6.35 -5.02
C SER A 10 15.77 -5.36 -3.86
N SER A 11 14.65 -4.89 -3.32
CA SER A 11 14.60 -3.99 -2.17
C SER A 11 13.27 -4.08 -1.42
N LEU A 12 13.31 -3.69 -0.14
CA LEU A 12 12.14 -3.57 0.72
C LEU A 12 11.94 -2.10 1.09
N ARG A 13 10.70 -1.62 1.02
CA ARG A 13 10.33 -0.22 1.26
C ARG A 13 9.16 -0.12 2.23
N VAL A 14 9.08 1.03 2.89
CA VAL A 14 7.95 1.43 3.76
C VAL A 14 7.56 0.32 4.75
N PRO A 15 8.50 -0.09 5.63
CA PRO A 15 8.24 -1.17 6.56
C PRO A 15 7.21 -0.76 7.63
N SER A 16 6.46 -1.74 8.12
CA SER A 16 5.61 -1.65 9.30
C SER A 16 5.80 -2.88 10.18
N LEU A 17 5.62 -2.70 11.49
CA LEU A 17 5.54 -3.78 12.46
C LEU A 17 4.12 -3.85 13.01
N VAL A 18 3.55 -5.05 13.01
CA VAL A 18 2.19 -5.29 13.53
C VAL A 18 2.20 -6.41 14.55
N GLU A 19 1.52 -6.22 15.67
CA GLU A 19 1.28 -7.26 16.66
C GLU A 19 -0.17 -7.76 16.55
N VAL A 20 -0.34 -9.05 16.31
CA VAL A 20 -1.66 -9.70 16.24
C VAL A 20 -1.57 -11.13 16.76
N ASN A 21 -2.56 -11.56 17.54
CA ASN A 21 -2.61 -12.89 18.15
C ASN A 21 -1.29 -13.28 18.87
N GLY A 22 -0.66 -12.32 19.55
CA GLY A 22 0.59 -12.45 20.29
C GLY A 22 1.85 -12.64 19.44
N GLY A 23 1.76 -12.55 18.12
CA GLY A 23 2.89 -12.55 17.19
C GLY A 23 3.18 -11.14 16.67
N VAL A 24 4.46 -10.79 16.56
CA VAL A 24 4.89 -9.55 15.90
C VAL A 24 5.32 -9.89 14.49
N PHE A 25 4.85 -9.16 13.49
CA PHE A 25 5.14 -9.38 12.08
C PHE A 25 5.74 -8.14 11.46
N ALA A 26 6.75 -8.32 10.61
CA ALA A 26 7.19 -7.29 9.68
C ALA A 26 6.35 -7.37 8.41
N VAL A 27 5.93 -6.21 7.90
CA VAL A 27 5.23 -6.05 6.62
C VAL A 27 5.97 -4.95 5.83
N ALA A 28 6.25 -5.16 4.55
CA ALA A 28 6.92 -4.18 3.72
C ALA A 28 6.48 -4.30 2.25
N GLU A 29 6.64 -3.20 1.51
CA GLU A 29 6.59 -3.23 0.06
C GLU A 29 7.84 -3.94 -0.47
N ALA A 30 7.66 -4.94 -1.31
CA ALA A 30 8.73 -5.69 -1.95
C ALA A 30 8.85 -5.25 -3.41
N GLN A 31 10.01 -4.72 -3.78
CA GLN A 31 10.36 -4.39 -5.15
C GLN A 31 10.98 -5.62 -5.80
N CYS A 32 10.25 -6.23 -6.73
CA CYS A 32 10.58 -7.50 -7.33
C CYS A 32 10.98 -7.35 -8.80
N THR A 33 11.84 -8.26 -9.27
CA THR A 33 12.25 -8.33 -10.67
C THR A 33 12.13 -9.75 -11.20
N LYS A 34 11.69 -9.87 -12.45
CA LYS A 34 11.66 -11.13 -13.21
C LYS A 34 11.88 -10.85 -14.69
N ASP A 35 12.81 -11.55 -15.33
CA ASP A 35 13.08 -11.44 -16.76
C ASP A 35 13.30 -9.99 -17.26
N GLY A 36 13.92 -9.15 -16.42
CA GLY A 36 14.15 -7.72 -16.71
C GLY A 36 12.94 -6.80 -16.48
N SER A 37 11.77 -7.34 -16.12
CA SER A 37 10.60 -6.56 -15.69
C SER A 37 10.60 -6.33 -14.18
N SER A 38 10.17 -5.13 -13.75
CA SER A 38 10.01 -4.75 -12.35
C SER A 38 8.54 -4.68 -11.96
N PHE A 39 8.20 -5.16 -10.77
CA PHE A 39 6.86 -5.12 -10.20
C PHE A 39 6.95 -5.15 -8.68
N THR A 40 5.81 -4.97 -8.01
CA THR A 40 5.75 -4.83 -6.55
C THR A 40 4.84 -5.87 -5.91
N GLY A 41 5.13 -6.19 -4.66
CA GLY A 41 4.32 -7.05 -3.82
C GLY A 41 4.39 -6.67 -2.36
N ILE A 42 3.77 -7.45 -1.50
CA ILE A 42 3.79 -7.29 -0.05
C ILE A 42 4.59 -8.42 0.56
N ALA A 43 5.74 -8.10 1.14
CA ALA A 43 6.51 -9.04 1.94
C ALA A 43 6.03 -9.03 3.39
N SER A 44 5.84 -10.21 3.98
CA SER A 44 5.49 -10.32 5.39
C SER A 44 6.10 -11.55 6.08
N GLN A 45 6.58 -11.37 7.31
CA GLN A 45 7.22 -12.44 8.08
C GLN A 45 7.02 -12.22 9.59
N ILE A 46 6.79 -13.31 10.34
CA ILE A 46 6.78 -13.28 11.80
C ILE A 46 8.18 -13.04 12.36
N LEU A 47 8.30 -12.17 13.35
CA LEU A 47 9.50 -11.94 14.12
C LEU A 47 9.53 -12.89 15.32
N ALA A 48 10.50 -13.80 15.33
CA ALA A 48 10.72 -14.67 16.47
C ALA A 48 11.34 -13.88 17.63
N LYS A 49 10.82 -14.05 18.85
CA LYS A 49 11.49 -13.61 20.09
C LYS A 49 12.61 -14.59 20.41
N THR A 50 13.74 -14.53 19.70
CA THR A 50 14.93 -15.33 20.04
C THR A 50 15.88 -14.53 20.93
N ALA A 51 16.28 -15.11 22.07
CA ALA A 51 17.33 -14.57 22.94
C ALA A 51 18.75 -14.76 22.36
N ASP A 52 18.89 -15.60 21.34
CA ASP A 52 20.14 -15.86 20.65
C ASP A 52 20.45 -14.77 19.62
N LYS A 53 21.40 -13.90 19.97
CA LYS A 53 21.95 -12.85 19.10
C LYS A 53 22.54 -13.39 17.77
N GLU A 54 22.84 -14.68 17.70
CA GLU A 54 23.43 -15.33 16.51
C GLU A 54 22.38 -15.73 15.45
N LYS A 55 21.11 -15.86 15.81
CA LYS A 55 19.99 -16.02 14.85
C LYS A 55 19.30 -14.69 14.56
N LYS A 56 20.08 -13.64 14.32
CA LYS A 56 19.57 -12.45 13.64
C LYS A 56 19.42 -12.78 12.17
N GLU A 57 18.36 -13.52 11.85
CA GLU A 57 17.98 -13.78 10.47
C GLU A 57 17.83 -12.46 9.71
N GLU A 58 18.30 -12.47 8.47
CA GLU A 58 18.04 -11.40 7.52
C GLU A 58 16.57 -11.49 7.10
N LEU A 59 15.74 -10.65 7.74
CA LEU A 59 14.30 -10.62 7.53
C LEU A 59 13.96 -10.37 6.06
N LEU A 60 12.91 -11.05 5.58
CA LEU A 60 12.26 -10.82 4.29
C LEU A 60 13.15 -10.99 3.03
N LYS A 61 14.28 -11.72 3.12
CA LYS A 61 15.12 -12.04 1.95
C LYS A 61 14.58 -13.16 1.05
N ASP A 62 13.78 -14.07 1.60
CA ASP A 62 13.17 -15.14 0.79
C ASP A 62 11.97 -14.55 0.02
N ALA A 63 12.02 -14.67 -1.32
CA ALA A 63 10.91 -14.26 -2.19
C ALA A 63 9.59 -14.92 -1.77
N LYS A 64 9.61 -16.14 -1.21
CA LYS A 64 8.41 -16.85 -0.72
C LYS A 64 7.64 -16.12 0.38
N ASN A 65 8.26 -15.15 1.06
CA ASN A 65 7.59 -14.31 2.04
C ASN A 65 6.81 -13.15 1.40
N THR A 66 6.87 -13.02 0.07
CA THR A 66 6.19 -11.98 -0.70
C THR A 66 4.90 -12.52 -1.33
N GLN A 67 3.80 -11.82 -1.09
CA GLN A 67 2.52 -12.04 -1.74
C GLN A 67 2.21 -10.88 -2.69
N PHE A 68 1.86 -11.21 -3.93
CA PHE A 68 1.36 -10.30 -4.94
C PHE A 68 -0.16 -10.26 -4.90
N LEU A 69 -0.70 -9.04 -4.95
CA LEU A 69 -2.12 -8.83 -5.21
C LEU A 69 -2.38 -9.06 -6.70
N GLU A 70 -3.54 -9.64 -7.01
CA GLU A 70 -3.94 -9.97 -8.37
C GLU A 70 -5.35 -9.43 -8.61
N GLU A 71 -5.60 -8.93 -9.82
CA GLU A 71 -6.90 -8.44 -10.29
C GLU A 71 -7.31 -9.20 -11.57
N GLY A 72 -8.61 -9.37 -11.78
CA GLY A 72 -9.18 -10.11 -12.91
C GLY A 72 -9.74 -11.48 -12.53
N ASP A 73 -10.41 -12.10 -13.50
CA ASP A 73 -11.05 -13.40 -13.31
C ASP A 73 -10.03 -14.54 -13.23
N SER A 74 -10.47 -15.74 -12.82
CA SER A 74 -9.60 -16.90 -12.62
C SER A 74 -8.74 -17.28 -13.84
N THR A 75 -9.13 -16.86 -15.04
CA THR A 75 -8.43 -17.15 -16.30
C THR A 75 -7.37 -16.13 -16.67
N ASP A 76 -7.49 -14.87 -16.22
CA ASP A 76 -6.66 -13.74 -16.67
C ASP A 76 -6.23 -12.84 -15.50
N ARG A 77 -5.64 -13.45 -14.46
CA ARG A 77 -5.12 -12.73 -13.30
C ARG A 77 -3.90 -11.90 -13.67
N LYS A 78 -4.01 -10.58 -13.49
CA LYS A 78 -2.90 -9.63 -13.64
C LYS A 78 -2.38 -9.23 -12.28
N LYS A 79 -1.06 -9.15 -12.15
CA LYS A 79 -0.42 -8.61 -10.95
C LYS A 79 -0.76 -7.14 -10.81
N VAL A 80 -1.10 -6.74 -9.59
CA VAL A 80 -1.35 -5.36 -9.23
C VAL A 80 -0.12 -4.83 -8.52
N ASP A 81 0.43 -3.75 -9.06
CA ASP A 81 1.51 -3.04 -8.41
C ASP A 81 0.97 -2.24 -7.21
N VAL A 82 1.61 -2.45 -6.07
CA VAL A 82 1.23 -1.92 -4.77
C VAL A 82 2.35 -1.08 -4.16
N SER A 83 1.97 -0.04 -3.43
CA SER A 83 2.94 0.82 -2.76
C SER A 83 2.47 1.28 -1.38
N ARG A 84 3.45 1.67 -0.56
CA ARG A 84 3.23 2.31 0.75
C ARG A 84 2.21 1.58 1.64
N PRO A 85 2.44 0.31 2.00
CA PRO A 85 1.56 -0.43 2.89
C PRO A 85 1.39 0.30 4.21
N THR A 86 0.13 0.54 4.59
CA THR A 86 -0.26 1.19 5.84
C THR A 86 -1.15 0.24 6.62
N THR A 87 -0.68 -0.26 7.76
CA THR A 87 -1.29 -1.41 8.45
C THR A 87 -1.99 -1.01 9.76
N VAL A 88 -3.13 -1.65 10.05
CA VAL A 88 -3.91 -1.48 11.28
C VAL A 88 -4.44 -2.83 11.74
N VAL A 89 -4.35 -3.13 13.03
CA VAL A 89 -4.87 -4.37 13.61
C VAL A 89 -6.25 -4.15 14.20
N HIS A 90 -7.19 -5.04 13.91
CA HIS A 90 -8.53 -5.04 14.50
C HIS A 90 -8.98 -6.47 14.80
N GLY A 91 -9.11 -6.78 16.10
CA GLY A 91 -9.38 -8.15 16.54
C GLY A 91 -8.22 -9.08 16.17
N SER A 92 -8.53 -10.15 15.43
CA SER A 92 -7.55 -11.12 14.92
C SER A 92 -7.12 -10.85 13.46
N ASP A 93 -7.62 -9.76 12.88
CA ASP A 93 -7.35 -9.39 11.50
C ASP A 93 -6.37 -8.22 11.41
N ILE A 94 -5.65 -8.17 10.29
CA ILE A 94 -4.84 -7.02 9.90
C ILE A 94 -5.50 -6.39 8.67
N TYR A 95 -5.72 -5.09 8.72
CA TYR A 95 -6.17 -4.30 7.58
C TYR A 95 -4.99 -3.49 7.05
N MET A 96 -4.88 -3.39 5.74
CA MET A 96 -3.80 -2.66 5.08
C MET A 96 -4.32 -1.80 3.96
N LEU A 97 -4.07 -0.50 4.03
CA LEU A 97 -4.25 0.41 2.91
C LEU A 97 -2.97 0.40 2.06
N VAL A 98 -3.11 0.15 0.76
CA VAL A 98 -2.02 0.22 -0.22
C VAL A 98 -2.39 1.15 -1.36
N GLY A 99 -1.40 1.87 -1.89
CA GLY A 99 -1.54 2.56 -3.17
C GLY A 99 -1.50 1.56 -4.31
N LYS A 100 -2.44 1.65 -5.25
CA LYS A 100 -2.52 0.85 -6.47
C LYS A 100 -1.96 1.66 -7.64
N TYR A 101 -0.97 1.13 -8.33
CA TYR A 101 -0.52 1.70 -9.59
C TYR A 101 -1.35 1.12 -10.74
N GLU A 102 -2.05 1.96 -11.49
CA GLU A 102 -2.78 1.52 -12.68
C GLU A 102 -2.00 1.79 -13.97
N SER A 103 -2.22 0.95 -14.97
CA SER A 103 -1.61 1.13 -16.29
C SER A 103 -2.14 2.41 -16.95
N LYS A 104 -1.29 3.06 -17.75
CA LYS A 104 -1.66 4.25 -18.53
C LYS A 104 -2.90 3.95 -19.37
N GLY A 105 -3.99 4.71 -19.14
CA GLY A 105 -5.25 4.57 -19.87
C GLY A 105 -6.40 3.96 -19.08
N ALA A 106 -6.18 3.51 -17.85
CA ALA A 106 -7.27 3.12 -16.96
C ALA A 106 -8.12 4.35 -16.57
N THR A 107 -9.45 4.23 -16.71
CA THR A 107 -10.44 5.28 -16.46
C THR A 107 -10.75 5.42 -14.97
N VAL A 108 -9.72 5.45 -14.11
CA VAL A 108 -9.90 5.59 -12.66
C VAL A 108 -9.29 6.91 -12.24
N CYS A 109 -10.13 7.80 -11.69
CA CYS A 109 -9.77 9.12 -11.18
C CYS A 109 -9.26 10.12 -12.26
N GLN A 110 -9.86 10.18 -13.45
CA GLN A 110 -9.62 11.27 -14.42
C GLN A 110 -10.18 12.60 -13.90
N VAL A 111 -9.48 13.25 -12.97
CA VAL A 111 -9.76 14.63 -12.60
C VAL A 111 -8.81 15.54 -13.35
N ALA A 112 -9.05 15.73 -14.66
CA ALA A 112 -8.50 16.78 -15.54
C ALA A 112 -7.05 17.23 -15.24
N SER A 113 -6.19 16.31 -14.84
CA SER A 113 -4.82 16.58 -14.41
C SER A 113 -3.98 15.40 -14.87
N GLU A 114 -2.81 15.69 -15.43
CA GLU A 114 -1.82 14.74 -15.96
C GLU A 114 -1.21 13.81 -14.89
N ALA A 115 -1.81 13.70 -13.71
CA ALA A 115 -1.37 12.81 -12.64
C ALA A 115 -1.65 11.35 -13.04
N PRO A 116 -0.72 10.41 -12.77
CA PRO A 116 -0.95 9.01 -13.09
C PRO A 116 -2.17 8.48 -12.30
N PRO A 117 -2.93 7.53 -12.86
CA PRO A 117 -4.10 6.95 -12.20
C PRO A 117 -3.63 6.13 -10.99
N TRP A 118 -3.61 6.78 -9.83
CA TRP A 118 -3.30 6.15 -8.55
C TRP A 118 -4.60 5.84 -7.83
N GLY A 119 -4.81 4.56 -7.53
CA GLY A 119 -5.94 4.09 -6.74
C GLY A 119 -5.52 3.78 -5.30
N LEU A 120 -6.51 3.59 -4.42
CA LEU A 120 -6.29 3.02 -3.09
C LEU A 120 -7.01 1.68 -3.00
N LEU A 121 -6.35 0.70 -2.40
CA LEU A 121 -6.90 -0.62 -2.12
C LEU A 121 -6.81 -0.89 -0.62
N LEU A 122 -7.91 -1.39 -0.05
CA LEU A 122 -7.92 -1.94 1.30
C LEU A 122 -7.79 -3.46 1.22
N VAL A 123 -6.83 -4.01 1.94
CA VAL A 123 -6.52 -5.44 1.97
C VAL A 123 -6.74 -5.96 3.38
N ARG A 124 -7.42 -7.10 3.51
CA ARG A 124 -7.58 -7.83 4.78
C ARG A 124 -6.65 -9.03 4.80
N GLY A 125 -5.91 -9.14 5.90
CA GLY A 125 -4.97 -10.21 6.19
C GLY A 125 -5.39 -10.98 7.44
N ASN A 126 -5.19 -12.30 7.42
CA ASN A 126 -5.44 -13.19 8.54
C ASN A 126 -4.18 -13.97 8.88
N VAL A 127 -3.98 -14.28 10.16
CA VAL A 127 -2.80 -15.02 10.62
C VAL A 127 -3.13 -16.50 10.70
N SER A 128 -2.28 -17.33 10.10
CA SER A 128 -2.39 -18.79 10.20
C SER A 128 -2.20 -19.28 11.63
N GLU A 129 -2.84 -20.40 11.96
CA GLU A 129 -2.62 -21.09 13.23
C GLU A 129 -1.30 -21.90 13.20
N GLY A 130 -0.78 -22.26 14.38
CA GLY A 130 0.44 -23.05 14.56
C GLY A 130 1.68 -22.24 14.94
N ASN A 131 2.84 -22.90 14.91
CA ASN A 131 4.13 -22.33 15.32
C ASN A 131 4.76 -21.43 14.24
N ASP A 132 4.60 -21.79 12.97
CA ASP A 132 5.12 -21.04 11.82
C ASP A 132 4.08 -20.07 11.27
N LYS A 133 3.61 -19.15 12.14
CA LYS A 133 2.54 -18.21 11.80
C LYS A 133 2.93 -17.34 10.60
N LYS A 134 2.01 -17.23 9.63
CA LYS A 134 2.15 -16.37 8.45
C LYS A 134 0.90 -15.53 8.27
N ILE A 135 1.07 -14.38 7.63
CA ILE A 135 -0.06 -13.56 7.22
C ILE A 135 -0.50 -14.02 5.82
N HIS A 136 -1.80 -14.24 5.67
CA HIS A 136 -2.45 -14.49 4.39
C HIS A 136 -3.29 -13.27 4.03
N TRP A 137 -2.88 -12.55 2.98
CA TRP A 137 -3.66 -11.45 2.42
C TRP A 137 -4.72 -12.02 1.47
N ASN A 138 -6.00 -11.90 1.83
CA ASN A 138 -7.08 -12.64 1.19
C ASN A 138 -8.07 -11.73 0.46
N ASP A 139 -8.67 -10.78 1.20
CA ASP A 139 -9.74 -9.94 0.68
C ASP A 139 -9.16 -8.59 0.23
N THR A 140 -9.47 -8.17 -0.99
CA THR A 140 -9.09 -6.85 -1.53
C THR A 140 -10.34 -6.06 -1.88
N TYR A 141 -10.42 -4.84 -1.38
CA TYR A 141 -11.54 -3.92 -1.59
C TYR A 141 -11.02 -2.65 -2.26
N HIS A 142 -11.59 -2.32 -3.41
CA HIS A 142 -11.27 -1.08 -4.11
C HIS A 142 -11.94 0.09 -3.41
N ILE A 143 -11.17 1.14 -3.10
CA ILE A 143 -11.74 2.37 -2.55
C ILE A 143 -12.16 3.26 -3.74
N PRO A 144 -13.46 3.55 -3.92
CA PRO A 144 -13.92 4.32 -5.07
C PRO A 144 -13.35 5.75 -5.09
N CYS A 145 -12.97 6.22 -6.28
CA CYS A 145 -12.42 7.57 -6.52
C CYS A 145 -13.27 8.72 -5.96
N MET A 146 -14.58 8.54 -5.90
CA MET A 146 -15.50 9.56 -5.37
C MET A 146 -15.12 9.97 -3.95
N PHE A 147 -14.67 9.01 -3.12
CA PHE A 147 -14.29 9.24 -1.73
C PHE A 147 -12.92 9.90 -1.56
N THR A 148 -12.08 9.92 -2.60
CA THR A 148 -10.69 10.37 -2.51
C THR A 148 -10.43 11.71 -3.19
N VAL A 149 -11.05 11.99 -4.35
CA VAL A 149 -10.73 13.18 -5.17
C VAL A 149 -11.96 14.02 -5.52
N GLU A 150 -13.14 13.41 -5.76
CA GLU A 150 -14.32 14.17 -6.19
C GLU A 150 -14.96 15.00 -5.07
N HIS A 151 -14.98 14.49 -3.84
CA HIS A 151 -15.44 15.24 -2.67
C HIS A 151 -14.51 16.43 -2.31
N HIS A 152 -13.23 16.35 -2.67
CA HIS A 152 -12.24 17.38 -2.39
C HIS A 152 -11.79 18.02 -3.70
N SER A 153 -12.59 18.97 -4.21
CA SER A 153 -12.35 19.66 -5.49
C SER A 153 -10.95 20.28 -5.63
N SER A 154 -10.23 20.51 -4.53
CA SER A 154 -8.86 21.03 -4.46
C SER A 154 -7.73 19.98 -4.56
N LEU A 155 -8.00 18.68 -4.41
CA LEU A 155 -6.98 17.62 -4.41
C LEU A 155 -6.80 17.00 -5.80
N GLY A 156 -5.55 16.86 -6.26
CA GLY A 156 -5.19 16.22 -7.51
C GLY A 156 -5.03 14.71 -7.40
N GLY A 157 -4.78 14.20 -6.20
CA GLY A 157 -4.68 12.77 -5.91
C GLY A 157 -4.43 12.50 -4.43
N LEU A 158 -4.66 11.26 -4.02
CA LEU A 158 -4.35 10.73 -2.68
C LEU A 158 -3.49 9.48 -2.81
N ILE A 159 -2.50 9.34 -1.94
CA ILE A 159 -1.69 8.13 -1.77
C ILE A 159 -1.70 7.69 -0.31
N GLY A 160 -1.42 6.41 -0.05
CA GLY A 160 -1.23 5.93 1.32
C GLY A 160 -0.02 6.58 1.98
N GLY A 161 -0.09 6.89 3.28
CA GLY A 161 1.03 7.46 4.03
C GLY A 161 2.19 6.46 4.21
N GLY A 162 1.86 5.17 4.35
CA GLY A 162 2.81 4.11 4.67
C GLY A 162 2.93 3.86 6.18
N GLY A 163 3.44 2.69 6.55
CA GLY A 163 3.72 2.33 7.94
C GLY A 163 2.49 1.83 8.70
N SER A 164 2.13 2.53 9.77
CA SER A 164 1.04 2.14 10.67
C SER A 164 -0.07 3.17 10.68
N GLY A 165 -1.32 2.71 10.62
CA GLY A 165 -2.48 3.50 11.01
C GLY A 165 -2.87 3.21 12.46
N ILE A 166 -4.09 3.60 12.84
CA ILE A 166 -4.61 3.40 14.20
C ILE A 166 -6.04 2.88 14.19
N LYS A 167 -6.41 2.19 15.27
CA LYS A 167 -7.80 1.85 15.59
C LYS A 167 -8.27 2.76 16.74
N MET A 168 -9.36 3.47 16.53
CA MET A 168 -10.01 4.30 17.54
C MET A 168 -10.80 3.45 18.57
N GLN A 169 -11.21 4.08 19.67
CA GLN A 169 -11.90 3.39 20.77
C GLN A 169 -13.26 2.81 20.36
N ASP A 170 -13.96 3.47 19.43
CA ASP A 170 -15.23 3.05 18.84
C ASP A 170 -15.09 1.92 17.78
N GLY A 171 -13.84 1.52 17.49
CA GLY A 171 -13.54 0.49 16.49
C GLY A 171 -13.23 1.04 15.10
N THR A 172 -13.35 2.34 14.86
CA THR A 172 -13.02 2.96 13.56
C THR A 172 -11.54 2.79 13.24
N LEU A 173 -11.24 2.36 12.01
CA LEU A 173 -9.87 2.26 11.48
C LEU A 173 -9.49 3.56 10.77
N VAL A 174 -8.33 4.10 11.10
CA VAL A 174 -7.82 5.35 10.53
C VAL A 174 -6.49 5.08 9.86
N PHE A 175 -6.41 5.44 8.59
CA PHE A 175 -5.22 5.31 7.77
C PHE A 175 -4.70 6.70 7.41
N PRO A 176 -3.43 7.03 7.72
CA PRO A 176 -2.82 8.24 7.19
C PRO A 176 -2.72 8.17 5.66
N VAL A 177 -3.08 9.26 4.99
CA VAL A 177 -2.95 9.44 3.55
C VAL A 177 -2.26 10.77 3.26
N GLU A 178 -1.53 10.82 2.15
CA GLU A 178 -0.88 12.03 1.65
C GLU A 178 -1.63 12.50 0.41
N GLY A 179 -2.03 13.78 0.40
CA GLY A 179 -2.77 14.37 -0.70
C GLY A 179 -1.93 15.38 -1.47
N THR A 180 -2.04 15.38 -2.80
CA THR A 180 -1.47 16.43 -3.64
C THR A 180 -2.55 17.44 -4.00
N LYS A 181 -2.21 18.73 -4.04
CA LYS A 181 -3.13 19.79 -4.46
C LYS A 181 -3.19 19.89 -5.97
N LYS A 182 -4.37 20.14 -6.55
CA LYS A 182 -4.46 20.53 -7.96
C LYS A 182 -3.76 21.86 -8.16
N ARG A 183 -2.89 21.94 -9.17
CA ARG A 183 -2.39 23.23 -9.64
C ARG A 183 -3.55 23.98 -10.29
N ARG A 184 -3.83 25.20 -9.84
CA ARG A 184 -4.63 26.12 -10.65
C ARG A 184 -3.76 26.49 -11.84
N MET A 185 -4.20 26.18 -13.07
CA MET A 185 -3.60 26.82 -14.23
C MET A 185 -4.02 28.29 -14.19
N GLU A 186 -3.13 29.16 -13.71
CA GLU A 186 -3.28 30.57 -14.00
C GLU A 186 -3.13 30.74 -15.51
N LYS A 187 -4.15 31.31 -16.16
CA LYS A 187 -4.10 31.65 -17.58
C LYS A 187 -3.10 32.80 -17.75
N GLY A 188 -1.82 32.47 -17.90
CA GLY A 188 -0.77 33.46 -18.04
C GLY A 188 0.57 32.87 -18.44
N PHE A 189 0.97 33.20 -19.67
CA PHE A 189 2.29 33.03 -20.28
C PHE A 189 2.68 31.64 -20.83
N ALA A 190 2.65 31.54 -22.17
CA ALA A 190 3.27 30.47 -22.93
C ALA A 190 4.79 30.62 -22.89
N GLY A 191 5.45 29.83 -22.05
CA GLY A 191 6.90 29.63 -22.03
C GLY A 191 7.23 28.23 -21.52
N PRO A 192 8.35 27.60 -21.94
CA PRO A 192 8.65 26.22 -21.60
C PRO A 192 8.97 26.13 -20.09
N ILE A 193 8.08 25.47 -19.34
CA ILE A 193 8.25 25.28 -17.89
C ILE A 193 9.15 24.06 -17.67
N LEU A 194 10.37 24.31 -17.19
CA LEU A 194 11.24 23.33 -16.56
C LEU A 194 10.49 22.69 -15.37
N ALA A 195 10.44 21.35 -15.33
CA ALA A 195 9.80 20.59 -14.27
C ALA A 195 10.56 20.77 -12.94
N GLY A 196 10.13 21.75 -12.13
CA GLY A 196 10.51 21.90 -10.73
C GLY A 196 9.61 21.07 -9.82
N TYR A 197 10.23 20.29 -8.93
CA TYR A 197 9.60 19.63 -7.78
C TYR A 197 8.74 20.66 -7.02
N GLY A 198 7.44 20.39 -6.87
CA GLY A 198 6.54 21.23 -6.10
C GLY A 198 6.66 20.96 -4.61
N ASP A 199 6.50 22.02 -3.81
CA ASP A 199 6.55 21.97 -2.35
C ASP A 199 5.53 20.97 -1.77
N LEU A 200 6.04 20.14 -0.85
CA LEU A 200 5.29 19.20 -0.02
C LEU A 200 4.66 19.99 1.15
N GLU A 201 3.36 20.24 1.11
CA GLU A 201 2.63 20.68 2.30
C GLU A 201 1.78 19.52 2.82
N ALA A 202 1.95 19.19 4.10
CA ALA A 202 1.09 18.26 4.81
C ALA A 202 -0.33 18.85 4.82
N VAL A 203 -1.27 18.17 4.16
CA VAL A 203 -2.68 18.53 4.24
C VAL A 203 -3.20 17.99 5.57
N GLU A 204 -3.23 18.85 6.58
CA GLU A 204 -3.94 18.60 7.83
C GLU A 204 -5.45 18.70 7.55
N GLY A 205 -6.01 17.62 7.02
CA GLY A 205 -7.44 17.44 6.82
C GLY A 205 -7.99 16.47 7.85
N ASP A 206 -9.20 16.71 8.37
CA ASP A 206 -9.90 15.81 9.27
C ASP A 206 -10.19 14.45 8.58
N VAL A 207 -9.21 13.53 8.57
CA VAL A 207 -9.33 12.14 8.08
C VAL A 207 -10.13 11.26 9.07
N CYS A 208 -10.71 11.83 10.13
CA CYS A 208 -11.26 11.09 11.26
C CYS A 208 -12.75 10.67 11.14
N ARG A 209 -13.40 10.75 9.98
CA ARG A 209 -14.82 10.33 9.84
C ARG A 209 -15.08 9.57 8.54
N TRP A 210 -14.62 8.32 8.42
CA TRP A 210 -14.82 7.57 7.17
C TRP A 210 -15.22 6.09 7.32
N LEU A 211 -15.66 5.64 8.49
CA LEU A 211 -16.32 4.33 8.62
C LEU A 211 -17.50 4.44 9.60
N GLN A 212 -18.69 4.73 9.05
CA GLN A 212 -19.99 4.49 9.68
C GLN A 212 -20.83 3.60 8.76
#